data_AF-A0A6H0Y5E3-F1
#
_entry.id   AF-A0A6H0Y5E3-F1
#
_cell.length_a   1.000
_cell.length_b   1.000
_cell.length_c   1.000
_cell.angle_alpha   90.00
_cell.angle_beta   90.00
_cell.angle_gamma   90.00
#
_symmetry.space_group_name_H-M   'P 1'
#
loop_
_entity.id
_entity.type
_entity.pdbx_description
1 polymer ?
#
loop_
_entity_poly.entity_id
_entity_poly.type
_entity_poly.pdbx_seq_one_letter_code
_entity_poly.pdbx_strand_id
1 'polypeptide(L)'
;MAQHSHFQDNIRPATGSDIEDYHTDEDLIGDGHFDSDSSEAEPENQPDSEPEDDVLDVDQKLNTVSFGALKKANDSLSKKRKADNEHGPDQEAKLESLRKRLQLIRKEKRQPVTVSKKQSAASFATNEDDVDEDSDDSSGPEETTTKGRAKHAPASQSSKHQVSRKRQVIEVPKMHLRDPRFDTVRYAPSNTDAQDKAYAFLRDYQKSEMQELKTAMKKTKSQDDKDVLRRKLNAMENRLKAKEAKEREQDIVRKHRKQERDQVREGKTPYFLKRSEIKQQALVEKFQSMKSKDREHLMERRRKKESQKEKRRMPEMRRGVS
;
A
#
# COMPACT_ATOMS: atom_id res chain seq x y z
N MET A 1 12.31 -71.27 -4.08
CA MET A 1 11.12 -70.52 -3.60
C MET A 1 11.60 -69.23 -2.96
N ALA A 2 11.49 -68.10 -3.67
CA ALA A 2 11.76 -66.77 -3.14
C ALA A 2 10.59 -65.88 -3.56
N GLN A 3 9.79 -65.42 -2.59
CA GLN A 3 8.65 -64.56 -2.84
C GLN A 3 9.11 -63.11 -2.94
N HIS A 4 8.79 -62.47 -4.06
CA HIS A 4 8.95 -61.02 -4.25
C HIS A 4 7.65 -60.35 -3.81
N SER A 5 7.71 -59.55 -2.75
CA SER A 5 6.59 -58.72 -2.28
C SER A 5 6.45 -57.49 -3.17
N HIS A 6 5.25 -57.31 -3.72
CA HIS A 6 4.87 -56.18 -4.57
C HIS A 6 4.20 -55.13 -3.68
N PHE A 7 4.89 -54.02 -3.39
CA PHE A 7 4.33 -52.89 -2.65
C PHE A 7 3.81 -51.87 -3.68
N GLN A 8 2.49 -51.72 -3.76
CA GLN A 8 1.81 -50.74 -4.61
C GLN A 8 1.62 -49.44 -3.83
N ASP A 9 2.33 -48.39 -4.22
CA ASP A 9 2.11 -47.05 -3.70
C ASP A 9 0.88 -46.41 -4.37
N ASN A 10 -0.23 -46.39 -3.63
CA ASN A 10 -1.44 -45.63 -3.95
C ASN A 10 -1.22 -44.15 -3.66
N ILE A 11 -0.83 -43.37 -4.67
CA ILE A 11 -0.79 -41.91 -4.59
C ILE A 11 -2.18 -41.36 -4.92
N ARG A 12 -2.87 -40.83 -3.91
CA ARG A 12 -4.10 -40.03 -4.08
C ARG A 12 -3.74 -38.62 -4.58
N PRO A 13 -4.47 -38.02 -5.54
CA PRO A 13 -4.29 -36.62 -5.90
C PRO A 13 -4.93 -35.72 -4.83
N ALA A 14 -4.13 -34.84 -4.22
CA ALA A 14 -4.61 -33.81 -3.32
C ALA A 14 -5.26 -32.68 -4.12
N THR A 15 -6.54 -32.44 -3.84
CA THR A 15 -7.34 -31.33 -4.34
C THR A 15 -7.00 -30.03 -3.62
N GLY A 16 -6.77 -28.99 -4.41
CA GLY A 16 -7.11 -27.58 -4.14
C GLY A 16 -6.81 -27.00 -2.77
N SER A 17 -5.63 -26.38 -2.62
CA SER A 17 -5.45 -25.30 -1.66
C SER A 17 -5.81 -23.98 -2.32
N ASP A 18 -6.89 -23.37 -1.85
CA ASP A 18 -7.26 -21.98 -2.09
C ASP A 18 -6.05 -21.07 -1.84
N ILE A 19 -5.56 -20.47 -2.91
CA ILE A 19 -4.60 -19.37 -2.86
C ILE A 19 -5.43 -18.10 -2.93
N GLU A 20 -5.49 -17.40 -1.80
CA GLU A 20 -6.07 -16.06 -1.71
C GLU A 20 -5.25 -15.12 -2.59
N ASP A 21 -5.83 -14.76 -3.72
CA ASP A 21 -5.30 -13.81 -4.69
C ASP A 21 -5.46 -12.40 -4.07
N TYR A 22 -4.38 -11.86 -3.49
CA TYR A 22 -4.31 -10.46 -3.11
C TYR A 22 -4.26 -9.61 -4.40
N HIS A 23 -5.44 -9.31 -4.93
CA HIS A 23 -5.63 -8.28 -5.94
C HIS A 23 -5.16 -6.96 -5.36
N THR A 24 -3.98 -6.52 -5.79
CA THR A 24 -3.48 -5.18 -5.50
C THR A 24 -4.01 -4.31 -6.62
N ASP A 25 -5.07 -3.56 -6.34
CA ASP A 25 -5.67 -2.58 -7.25
C ASP A 25 -4.67 -1.43 -7.47
N GLU A 26 -3.75 -1.62 -8.41
CA GLU A 26 -2.95 -0.56 -9.01
C GLU A 26 -3.37 -0.47 -10.49
N ASP A 27 -4.37 0.37 -10.73
CA ASP A 27 -4.99 0.67 -12.02
C ASP A 27 -3.96 1.08 -13.09
N LEU A 28 -3.46 0.09 -13.84
CA LEU A 28 -2.81 0.29 -15.13
C LEU A 28 -3.79 -0.07 -16.24
N ILE A 29 -4.59 0.93 -16.63
CA ILE A 29 -5.58 0.88 -17.70
C ILE A 29 -4.96 0.30 -18.99
N GLY A 30 -5.36 -0.93 -19.30
CA GLY A 30 -5.15 -1.63 -20.56
C GLY A 30 -6.45 -1.68 -21.37
N ASP A 31 -6.28 -1.44 -22.66
CA ASP A 31 -7.24 -1.43 -23.78
C ASP A 31 -8.31 -2.54 -23.73
N GLY A 32 -9.58 -2.13 -23.70
CA GLY A 32 -10.76 -2.99 -23.82
C GLY A 32 -11.94 -2.19 -24.40
N HIS A 33 -12.33 -2.56 -25.62
CA HIS A 33 -13.50 -2.05 -26.33
C HIS A 33 -14.79 -2.58 -25.66
N PHE A 34 -15.60 -1.68 -25.10
CA PHE A 34 -16.99 -1.93 -24.73
C PHE A 34 -17.80 -0.66 -25.03
N ASP A 35 -18.90 -0.86 -25.74
CA ASP A 35 -19.85 0.14 -26.22
C ASP A 35 -20.88 0.48 -25.12
N SER A 36 -21.55 1.61 -25.30
CA SER A 36 -22.81 2.01 -24.67
C SER A 36 -22.82 2.51 -23.20
N ASP A 37 -23.08 3.82 -23.14
CA ASP A 37 -24.05 4.51 -22.28
C ASP A 37 -23.90 4.46 -20.75
N SER A 38 -23.54 5.60 -20.16
CA SER A 38 -24.21 6.16 -18.98
C SER A 38 -23.54 7.47 -18.61
N SER A 39 -24.26 8.56 -18.90
CA SER A 39 -24.07 9.88 -18.33
C SER A 39 -24.19 9.81 -16.81
N GLU A 40 -23.22 10.36 -16.07
CA GLU A 40 -23.54 11.05 -14.82
C GLU A 40 -22.41 12.04 -14.52
N ALA A 41 -22.81 13.29 -14.41
CA ALA A 41 -21.97 14.43 -14.13
C ALA A 41 -22.16 14.82 -12.67
N GLU A 42 -21.08 14.97 -11.91
CA GLU A 42 -21.07 15.89 -10.76
C GLU A 42 -19.70 16.60 -10.69
N PRO A 43 -19.68 17.81 -10.13
CA PRO A 43 -18.81 18.90 -10.54
C PRO A 43 -17.52 18.94 -9.73
N GLU A 44 -16.42 19.28 -10.40
CA GLU A 44 -15.27 19.86 -9.71
C GLU A 44 -15.15 21.35 -9.99
N ASN A 45 -14.98 22.05 -8.87
CA ASN A 45 -14.64 23.45 -8.70
C ASN A 45 -13.65 23.96 -9.75
N GLN A 46 -14.02 25.09 -10.34
CA GLN A 46 -13.11 25.96 -11.07
C GLN A 46 -12.18 26.68 -10.08
N PRO A 47 -10.92 26.93 -10.45
CA PRO A 47 -10.20 28.09 -9.99
C PRO A 47 -10.48 29.25 -10.95
N ASP A 48 -11.08 30.34 -10.48
CA ASP A 48 -11.01 31.60 -11.20
C ASP A 48 -10.88 32.78 -10.24
N SER A 49 -9.89 33.62 -10.58
CA SER A 49 -9.72 35.04 -10.28
C SER A 49 -10.09 35.57 -8.89
N GLU A 50 -9.06 36.08 -8.22
CA GLU A 50 -9.10 36.98 -7.06
C GLU A 50 -10.16 38.08 -7.16
N PRO A 51 -10.93 38.27 -6.08
CA PRO A 51 -11.07 39.57 -5.47
C PRO A 51 -10.26 39.59 -4.18
N GLU A 52 -9.47 40.63 -4.00
CA GLU A 52 -8.85 40.94 -2.73
C GLU A 52 -9.94 41.13 -1.64
N ASP A 53 -9.59 40.70 -0.43
CA ASP A 53 -10.25 40.88 0.87
C ASP A 53 -11.41 39.95 1.29
N ASP A 54 -11.42 39.61 2.60
CA ASP A 54 -12.43 38.91 3.42
C ASP A 54 -12.33 37.39 3.66
N VAL A 55 -11.20 36.93 4.21
CA VAL A 55 -11.06 35.59 4.85
C VAL A 55 -11.66 35.49 6.27
N LEU A 56 -12.34 36.52 6.78
CA LEU A 56 -12.82 36.56 8.18
C LEU A 56 -14.33 36.36 8.37
N ASP A 57 -15.09 36.01 7.32
CA ASP A 57 -16.55 36.15 7.35
C ASP A 57 -17.37 34.86 7.10
N VAL A 58 -16.72 33.69 7.05
CA VAL A 58 -17.43 32.40 6.87
C VAL A 58 -18.26 32.04 8.10
N ASP A 59 -17.72 32.28 9.30
CA ASP A 59 -18.41 31.98 10.55
C ASP A 59 -19.62 32.91 10.79
N GLN A 60 -19.53 34.17 10.37
CA GLN A 60 -20.67 35.09 10.41
C GLN A 60 -21.75 34.69 9.41
N LYS A 61 -21.35 34.28 8.20
CA LYS A 61 -22.26 33.73 7.19
C LYS A 61 -22.99 32.49 7.70
N LEU A 62 -22.30 31.55 8.35
CA LEU A 62 -22.93 30.35 8.95
C LEU A 62 -23.93 30.68 10.07
N ASN A 63 -23.69 31.74 10.85
CA ASN A 63 -24.62 32.18 11.90
C ASN A 63 -25.87 32.87 11.34
N THR A 64 -25.83 33.39 10.11
CA THR A 64 -26.99 34.01 9.43
C THR A 64 -27.87 33.00 8.70
N VAL A 65 -27.41 31.77 8.46
CA VAL A 65 -28.22 30.74 7.81
C VAL A 65 -29.13 30.08 8.83
N SER A 66 -30.44 30.31 8.69
CA SER A 66 -31.43 29.68 9.57
C SER A 66 -31.45 28.15 9.38
N PHE A 67 -31.70 27.43 10.46
CA PHE A 67 -31.78 25.96 10.49
C PHE A 67 -32.76 25.38 9.44
N GLY A 68 -33.82 26.12 9.10
CA GLY A 68 -34.76 25.73 8.05
C GLY A 68 -34.14 25.73 6.64
N ALA A 69 -33.25 26.68 6.35
CA ALA A 69 -32.52 26.72 5.09
C ALA A 69 -31.52 25.56 4.99
N LEU A 70 -30.83 25.23 6.08
CA LEU A 70 -29.93 24.07 6.15
C LEU A 70 -30.66 22.74 5.98
N LYS A 71 -31.85 22.59 6.60
CA LYS A 71 -32.67 21.39 6.44
C LYS A 71 -33.18 21.23 4.99
N LYS A 72 -33.65 22.33 4.38
CA LYS A 72 -34.10 22.34 2.98
C LYS A 72 -32.97 22.01 2.00
N ALA A 73 -31.76 22.51 2.26
CA ALA A 73 -30.58 22.17 1.48
C ALA A 73 -30.26 20.66 1.57
N ASN A 74 -30.28 20.09 2.78
CA ASN A 74 -30.08 18.65 2.97
C ASN A 74 -31.17 17.78 2.32
N ASP A 75 -32.43 18.20 2.37
CA ASP A 75 -33.54 17.49 1.72
C ASP A 75 -33.42 17.54 0.18
N SER A 76 -32.90 18.64 -0.38
CA SER A 76 -32.63 18.74 -1.82
C SER A 76 -31.44 17.87 -2.27
N LEU A 77 -30.38 17.80 -1.46
CA LEU A 77 -29.20 16.95 -1.72
C LEU A 77 -29.47 15.46 -1.53
N SER A 78 -30.44 15.10 -0.69
CA SER A 78 -30.86 13.70 -0.52
C SER A 78 -31.85 13.25 -1.58
N LYS A 79 -32.69 14.14 -2.13
CA LYS A 79 -33.53 13.84 -3.30
C LYS A 79 -32.72 13.62 -4.58
N LYS A 80 -31.66 14.41 -4.81
CA LYS A 80 -30.80 14.26 -5.99
C LYS A 80 -30.01 12.94 -6.00
N ARG A 81 -29.68 12.40 -4.82
CA ARG A 81 -29.01 11.08 -4.68
C ARG A 81 -29.97 9.88 -4.70
N LYS A 82 -31.28 10.09 -4.77
CA LYS A 82 -32.29 9.02 -4.73
C LYS A 82 -32.87 8.66 -6.10
N ALA A 83 -32.55 9.42 -7.15
CA ALA A 83 -33.04 9.14 -8.50
C ALA A 83 -32.26 8.01 -9.22
N ASP A 84 -30.97 7.83 -8.92
CA ASP A 84 -30.10 6.92 -9.70
C ASP A 84 -29.60 5.70 -8.91
N ASN A 85 -30.32 5.30 -7.85
CA ASN A 85 -29.94 4.13 -7.05
C ASN A 85 -31.19 3.36 -6.58
N GLU A 86 -31.91 2.78 -7.53
CA GLU A 86 -32.92 1.74 -7.29
C GLU A 86 -32.22 0.51 -6.67
N HIS A 87 -32.24 0.42 -5.35
CA HIS A 87 -31.76 -0.77 -4.64
C HIS A 87 -32.85 -1.83 -4.79
N GLY A 88 -32.54 -2.95 -5.45
CA GLY A 88 -33.46 -4.09 -5.53
C GLY A 88 -33.94 -4.54 -4.14
N PRO A 89 -35.09 -5.23 -4.06
CA PRO A 89 -35.77 -5.53 -2.78
C PRO A 89 -34.86 -6.24 -1.75
N ASP A 90 -33.89 -7.04 -2.22
CA ASP A 90 -32.91 -7.73 -1.38
C ASP A 90 -31.87 -6.80 -0.75
N GLN A 91 -31.49 -5.73 -1.46
CA GLN A 91 -30.56 -4.72 -0.95
C GLN A 91 -31.26 -3.79 0.05
N GLU A 92 -32.53 -3.46 -0.19
CA GLU A 92 -33.34 -2.68 0.75
C GLU A 92 -33.57 -3.46 2.06
N ALA A 93 -33.90 -4.75 1.98
CA ALA A 93 -34.02 -5.61 3.16
C ALA A 93 -32.72 -5.70 3.99
N LYS A 94 -31.56 -5.75 3.31
CA LYS A 94 -30.24 -5.70 3.97
C LYS A 94 -30.02 -4.36 4.66
N LEU A 95 -30.34 -3.24 4.00
CA LEU A 95 -30.21 -1.90 4.58
C LEU A 95 -31.17 -1.67 5.76
N GLU A 96 -32.39 -2.20 5.69
CA GLU A 96 -33.33 -2.18 6.80
C GLU A 96 -32.86 -2.99 8.00
N SER A 97 -32.30 -4.18 7.76
CA SER A 97 -31.73 -5.01 8.83
C SER A 97 -30.56 -4.28 9.53
N LEU A 98 -29.75 -3.56 8.76
CA LEU A 98 -28.60 -2.81 9.25
C LEU A 98 -29.02 -1.57 10.04
N ARG A 99 -30.06 -0.87 9.58
CA ARG A 99 -30.70 0.25 10.32
C ARG A 99 -31.32 -0.22 11.64
N LYS A 100 -32.04 -1.35 11.64
CA LYS A 100 -32.63 -1.94 12.85
C LYS A 100 -31.54 -2.35 13.85
N ARG A 101 -30.44 -2.95 13.38
CA ARG A 101 -29.28 -3.32 14.20
C ARG A 101 -28.61 -2.10 14.85
N LEU A 102 -28.40 -1.02 14.09
CA LEU A 102 -27.83 0.21 14.63
C LEU A 102 -28.73 0.89 15.67
N GLN A 103 -30.06 0.84 15.50
CA GLN A 103 -30.99 1.33 16.51
C GLN A 103 -30.96 0.50 17.80
N LEU A 104 -30.82 -0.82 17.69
CA LEU A 104 -30.67 -1.70 18.86
C LEU A 104 -29.39 -1.39 19.63
N ILE A 105 -28.25 -1.28 18.94
CA ILE A 105 -26.96 -0.89 19.56
C ILE A 105 -27.07 0.48 20.22
N ARG A 106 -27.76 1.44 19.59
CA ARG A 106 -27.95 2.78 20.16
C ARG A 106 -28.90 2.78 21.36
N LYS A 107 -29.88 1.87 21.41
CA LYS A 107 -30.75 1.69 22.58
C LYS A 107 -30.01 0.98 23.71
N GLU A 108 -29.21 -0.03 23.40
CA GLU A 108 -28.36 -0.75 24.34
C GLU A 108 -27.31 0.18 24.97
N LYS A 109 -26.66 1.03 24.16
CA LYS A 109 -25.76 2.09 24.66
C LYS A 109 -26.45 3.21 25.45
N ARG A 110 -27.78 3.32 25.41
CA ARG A 110 -28.56 4.35 26.13
C ARG A 110 -29.24 3.81 27.39
N GLN A 111 -29.14 2.52 27.67
CA GLN A 111 -29.56 1.98 28.97
C GLN A 111 -28.47 2.28 30.01
N PRO A 112 -28.77 2.97 31.12
CA PRO A 112 -27.83 3.12 32.22
C PRO A 112 -27.75 1.78 32.98
N VAL A 113 -26.68 1.03 32.77
CA VAL A 113 -26.39 -0.17 33.55
C VAL A 113 -25.78 0.23 34.90
N THR A 114 -26.50 -0.08 35.97
CA THR A 114 -25.96 -0.14 37.32
C THR A 114 -25.00 -1.32 37.44
N VAL A 115 -23.88 -1.07 38.09
CA VAL A 115 -22.71 -1.96 38.26
C VAL A 115 -23.02 -3.35 38.82
N SER A 116 -22.45 -4.38 38.20
CA SER A 116 -21.84 -5.51 38.92
C SER A 116 -20.76 -6.20 38.07
N LYS A 117 -19.63 -6.48 38.72
CA LYS A 117 -18.32 -6.87 38.18
C LYS A 117 -18.22 -8.40 38.08
N LYS A 118 -17.77 -8.96 36.94
CA LYS A 118 -16.94 -10.19 36.86
C LYS A 118 -16.46 -10.54 35.42
N GLN A 119 -15.15 -10.34 35.23
CA GLN A 119 -14.14 -11.18 34.57
C GLN A 119 -14.52 -12.10 33.37
N SER A 120 -13.92 -11.86 32.20
CA SER A 120 -12.86 -12.72 31.60
C SER A 120 -12.46 -12.20 30.21
N ALA A 121 -11.18 -12.36 29.90
CA ALA A 121 -10.46 -11.69 28.82
C ALA A 121 -10.56 -12.39 27.45
N ALA A 122 -10.50 -11.59 26.38
CA ALA A 122 -9.65 -11.82 25.21
C ALA A 122 -9.70 -10.59 24.28
N SER A 123 -8.61 -9.84 24.19
CA SER A 123 -8.37 -8.88 23.11
C SER A 123 -7.02 -9.12 22.47
N PHE A 124 -7.07 -9.21 21.14
CA PHE A 124 -5.97 -8.98 20.22
C PHE A 124 -5.94 -7.48 19.88
N ALA A 125 -4.74 -6.98 19.59
CA ALA A 125 -4.28 -5.59 19.72
C ALA A 125 -4.87 -4.53 18.77
N THR A 126 -4.86 -3.27 19.22
CA THR A 126 -4.38 -2.10 18.46
C THR A 126 -4.12 -0.95 19.44
N ASN A 127 -2.98 -0.28 19.26
CA ASN A 127 -2.46 0.81 20.10
C ASN A 127 -3.24 2.11 19.89
N GLU A 128 -3.44 2.91 20.94
CA GLU A 128 -2.75 4.19 21.18
C GLU A 128 -3.12 4.74 22.57
N ASP A 129 -2.22 5.58 23.06
CA ASP A 129 -2.02 6.06 24.44
C ASP A 129 -3.25 6.61 25.16
N ASP A 130 -3.47 6.18 26.41
CA ASP A 130 -3.67 7.11 27.53
C ASP A 130 -3.56 6.39 28.89
N VAL A 131 -3.12 7.16 29.87
CA VAL A 131 -2.67 6.76 31.21
C VAL A 131 -3.76 6.11 32.04
N ASP A 132 -3.46 4.95 32.66
CA ASP A 132 -4.04 4.63 33.96
C ASP A 132 -3.17 3.68 34.79
N GLU A 133 -3.26 4.00 36.07
CA GLU A 133 -2.69 3.49 37.29
C GLU A 133 -3.10 2.03 37.51
N ASP A 134 -2.15 1.10 37.57
CA ASP A 134 -2.39 -0.21 38.19
C ASP A 134 -1.17 -0.67 38.98
N SER A 135 -1.37 -0.61 40.29
CA SER A 135 -0.67 -1.32 41.34
C SER A 135 -0.83 -2.82 41.11
N ASP A 136 0.25 -3.50 40.75
CA ASP A 136 0.41 -4.90 41.14
C ASP A 136 1.83 -5.20 41.63
N ASP A 137 1.84 -5.83 42.78
CA ASP A 137 2.93 -6.16 43.66
C ASP A 137 3.74 -7.31 43.07
N SER A 138 4.88 -6.99 42.45
CA SER A 138 5.95 -7.95 42.22
C SER A 138 7.28 -7.28 42.52
N SER A 139 7.74 -7.52 43.75
CA SER A 139 8.98 -7.00 44.34
C SER A 139 10.24 -7.49 43.61
N GLY A 140 10.53 -6.91 42.45
CA GLY A 140 11.90 -6.82 41.93
C GLY A 140 12.68 -5.76 42.72
N PRO A 141 13.94 -5.98 43.09
CA PRO A 141 14.65 -5.02 43.92
C PRO A 141 14.83 -3.72 43.14
N GLU A 142 14.16 -2.67 43.61
CA GLU A 142 14.39 -1.31 43.14
C GLU A 142 15.89 -1.01 43.20
N GLU A 143 16.48 -0.72 42.03
CA GLU A 143 17.65 0.12 41.99
C GLU A 143 17.23 1.49 42.50
N THR A 144 17.39 1.68 43.81
CA THR A 144 17.39 3.00 44.43
C THR A 144 18.41 3.85 43.69
N THR A 145 17.91 4.67 42.76
CA THR A 145 18.68 5.72 42.12
C THR A 145 19.14 6.65 43.24
N THR A 146 20.37 6.45 43.69
CA THR A 146 21.01 7.35 44.65
C THR A 146 21.40 8.64 43.93
N LYS A 147 20.36 9.42 43.59
CA LYS A 147 20.47 10.81 43.16
C LYS A 147 21.04 11.60 44.34
N GLY A 148 22.37 11.63 44.45
CA GLY A 148 23.09 12.33 45.52
C GLY A 148 24.45 11.76 45.95
N ARG A 149 24.99 10.70 45.33
CA ARG A 149 26.35 10.25 45.70
C ARG A 149 27.42 11.17 45.14
N ALA A 150 28.33 11.62 46.00
CA ALA A 150 29.49 12.41 45.60
C ALA A 150 30.29 11.66 44.51
N LYS A 151 30.88 12.41 43.57
CA LYS A 151 31.62 11.87 42.41
C LYS A 151 32.79 10.93 42.79
N HIS A 152 33.19 10.93 44.06
CA HIS A 152 34.28 10.10 44.61
C HIS A 152 33.80 9.09 45.67
N ALA A 153 32.49 8.89 45.83
CA ALA A 153 31.97 7.90 46.77
C ALA A 153 31.93 6.51 46.11
N PRO A 154 32.28 5.42 46.83
CA PRO A 154 32.18 4.07 46.29
C PRO A 154 30.72 3.68 45.99
N ALA A 155 30.52 2.94 44.91
CA ALA A 155 29.23 2.35 44.59
C ALA A 155 28.93 1.22 45.59
N SER A 156 27.76 1.27 46.25
CA SER A 156 27.32 0.17 47.10
C SER A 156 26.49 -0.80 46.26
N GLN A 157 26.87 -2.07 46.24
CA GLN A 157 26.05 -3.14 45.67
C GLN A 157 25.50 -4.03 46.79
N SER A 158 24.33 -4.63 46.57
CA SER A 158 23.71 -5.55 47.53
C SER A 158 24.55 -6.81 47.70
N SER A 159 24.78 -7.24 48.95
CA SER A 159 25.47 -8.50 49.26
C SER A 159 24.76 -9.75 48.75
N LYS A 160 23.47 -9.62 48.36
CA LYS A 160 22.70 -10.68 47.71
C LYS A 160 23.17 -10.96 46.27
N HIS A 161 23.83 -9.99 45.63
CA HIS A 161 24.34 -10.15 44.28
C HIS A 161 25.77 -10.72 44.31
N GLN A 162 25.94 -11.96 43.87
CA GLN A 162 27.26 -12.59 43.82
C GLN A 162 28.11 -11.97 42.71
N VAL A 163 29.32 -11.53 43.06
CA VAL A 163 30.27 -10.99 42.08
C VAL A 163 30.79 -12.13 41.19
N SER A 164 30.81 -11.93 39.87
CA SER A 164 31.33 -12.94 38.94
C SER A 164 32.84 -13.13 39.14
N ARG A 165 33.30 -14.37 39.30
CA ARG A 165 34.73 -14.67 39.49
C ARG A 165 35.59 -14.50 38.22
N LYS A 166 34.96 -14.42 37.05
CA LYS A 166 35.63 -14.32 35.75
C LYS A 166 35.57 -12.88 35.25
N ARG A 167 36.69 -12.37 34.73
CA ARG A 167 36.75 -11.07 34.04
C ARG A 167 36.26 -11.25 32.60
N GLN A 168 35.22 -10.53 32.21
CA GLN A 168 34.81 -10.46 30.81
C GLN A 168 35.76 -9.52 30.07
N VAL A 169 36.68 -10.09 29.29
CA VAL A 169 37.67 -9.32 28.52
C VAL A 169 37.12 -8.91 27.15
N ILE A 170 36.14 -9.66 26.62
CA ILE A 170 35.50 -9.43 25.34
C ILE A 170 33.98 -9.47 25.54
N GLU A 171 33.29 -8.43 25.08
CA GLU A 171 31.83 -8.41 25.01
C GLU A 171 31.36 -9.35 23.90
N VAL A 172 30.96 -10.57 24.26
CA VAL A 172 30.34 -11.49 23.31
C VAL A 172 28.86 -11.13 23.20
N PRO A 173 28.34 -10.84 21.99
CA PRO A 173 26.91 -10.61 21.82
C PRO A 173 26.13 -11.86 22.25
N LYS A 174 25.10 -11.67 23.08
CA LYS A 174 24.27 -12.77 23.60
C LYS A 174 23.54 -13.43 22.43
N MET A 175 23.84 -14.70 22.15
CA MET A 175 23.10 -15.49 21.15
C MET A 175 21.75 -15.92 21.74
N HIS A 176 20.66 -15.40 21.20
CA HIS A 176 19.32 -15.87 21.54
C HIS A 176 18.97 -17.09 20.67
N LEU A 177 19.05 -18.30 21.23
CA LEU A 177 18.53 -19.50 20.55
C LEU A 177 16.99 -19.38 20.46
N ARG A 178 16.49 -18.98 19.30
CA ARG A 178 15.06 -18.98 18.97
C ARG A 178 14.74 -20.18 18.10
N ASP A 179 13.55 -20.74 18.27
CA ASP A 179 13.04 -21.77 17.37
C ASP A 179 13.00 -21.20 15.94
N PRO A 180 13.54 -21.92 14.93
CA PRO A 180 13.60 -21.44 13.55
C PRO A 180 12.23 -21.02 13.00
N ARG A 181 11.14 -21.61 13.50
CA ARG A 181 9.76 -21.20 13.15
C ARG A 181 9.44 -19.76 13.51
N PHE A 182 10.04 -19.28 14.59
CA PHE A 182 9.88 -17.93 15.09
C PHE A 182 11.14 -17.09 14.88
N ASP A 183 12.05 -17.53 13.99
CA ASP A 183 13.26 -16.78 13.67
C ASP A 183 12.90 -15.57 12.81
N THR A 184 13.31 -14.41 13.31
CA THR A 184 13.17 -13.11 12.64
C THR A 184 13.78 -13.11 11.24
N VAL A 185 14.72 -13.99 10.91
CA VAL A 185 15.27 -14.11 9.56
C VAL A 185 14.21 -14.44 8.51
N ARG A 186 13.14 -15.20 8.87
CA ARG A 186 12.02 -15.46 7.95
C ARG A 186 11.10 -14.25 7.76
N TYR A 187 11.06 -13.36 8.75
CA TYR A 187 10.24 -12.15 8.74
C TYR A 187 11.05 -10.88 8.42
N ALA A 188 12.37 -11.01 8.28
CA ALA A 188 13.25 -9.89 7.99
C ALA A 188 12.97 -9.41 6.57
N PRO A 189 12.85 -8.09 6.35
CA PRO A 189 12.64 -7.55 5.02
C PRO A 189 13.77 -8.06 4.13
N SER A 190 13.42 -8.83 3.11
CA SER A 190 14.43 -9.37 2.21
C SER A 190 15.12 -8.21 1.52
N ASN A 191 16.46 -8.24 1.48
CA ASN A 191 17.21 -7.29 0.68
C ASN A 191 16.93 -7.58 -0.80
N THR A 192 15.86 -6.98 -1.33
CA THR A 192 15.39 -7.21 -2.72
C THR A 192 16.52 -7.00 -3.73
N ASP A 193 17.34 -5.96 -3.54
CA ASP A 193 18.53 -5.70 -4.36
C ASP A 193 19.57 -6.83 -4.34
N ALA A 194 19.75 -7.52 -3.20
CA ALA A 194 20.67 -8.65 -3.10
C ALA A 194 20.10 -9.90 -3.76
N GLN A 195 18.78 -10.13 -3.62
CA GLN A 195 18.08 -11.23 -4.29
C GLN A 195 18.06 -11.02 -5.81
N ASP A 196 17.75 -9.82 -6.28
CA ASP A 196 17.74 -9.49 -7.70
C ASP A 196 19.12 -9.70 -8.35
N LYS A 197 20.20 -9.46 -7.60
CA LYS A 197 21.57 -9.76 -8.03
C LYS A 197 21.89 -11.26 -7.99
N ALA A 198 21.55 -11.94 -6.90
CA ALA A 198 21.78 -13.38 -6.75
C ALA A 198 21.05 -14.20 -7.82
N TYR A 199 19.85 -13.75 -8.20
CA TYR A 199 19.01 -14.39 -9.21
C TYR A 199 18.97 -13.61 -10.54
N ALA A 200 20.04 -12.86 -10.87
CA ALA A 200 20.11 -12.08 -12.10
C ALA A 200 19.95 -12.95 -13.37
N PHE A 201 20.40 -14.20 -13.32
CA PHE A 201 20.29 -15.18 -14.40
C PHE A 201 18.83 -15.45 -14.84
N LEU A 202 17.84 -15.24 -13.96
CA LEU A 202 16.43 -15.41 -14.30
C LEU A 202 16.00 -14.45 -15.42
N ARG A 203 16.67 -13.30 -15.57
CA ARG A 203 16.40 -12.38 -16.68
C ARG A 203 16.73 -12.99 -18.03
N ASP A 204 17.77 -13.82 -18.10
CA ASP A 204 18.19 -14.43 -19.36
C ASP A 204 17.27 -15.61 -19.73
N TYR A 205 16.85 -16.41 -18.74
CA TYR A 205 15.80 -17.42 -18.95
C TYR A 205 14.46 -16.80 -19.38
N GLN A 206 14.07 -15.66 -18.79
CA GLN A 206 12.86 -14.96 -19.21
C GLN A 206 12.94 -14.47 -20.67
N LYS A 207 14.13 -14.06 -21.13
CA LYS A 207 14.34 -13.67 -22.53
C LYS A 207 14.24 -14.87 -23.46
N SER A 208 14.82 -16.02 -23.12
CA SER A 208 14.69 -17.24 -23.93
C SER A 208 13.24 -17.71 -23.99
N GLU A 209 12.52 -17.70 -22.87
CA GLU A 209 11.10 -18.05 -22.80
C GLU A 209 10.24 -17.15 -23.70
N MET A 210 10.50 -15.83 -23.70
CA MET A 210 9.81 -14.92 -24.63
C MET A 210 10.11 -15.24 -26.11
N GLN A 211 11.33 -15.65 -26.43
CA GLN A 211 11.67 -16.07 -27.80
C GLN A 211 10.94 -17.36 -28.16
N GLU A 212 10.88 -18.33 -27.25
CA GLU A 212 10.13 -19.57 -27.42
C GLU A 212 8.65 -19.30 -27.67
N LEU A 213 8.02 -18.45 -26.85
CA LEU A 213 6.62 -18.03 -27.04
C LEU A 213 6.41 -17.35 -28.41
N LYS A 214 7.35 -16.51 -28.85
CA LYS A 214 7.31 -15.90 -30.19
C LYS A 214 7.40 -16.94 -31.30
N THR A 215 8.23 -17.97 -31.14
CA THR A 215 8.30 -19.07 -32.12
C THR A 215 7.06 -19.95 -32.09
N ALA A 216 6.51 -20.25 -30.92
CA ALA A 216 5.29 -21.02 -30.76
C ALA A 216 4.10 -20.31 -31.43
N MET A 217 3.96 -19.00 -31.22
CA MET A 217 2.92 -18.19 -31.86
C MET A 217 3.00 -18.20 -33.39
N LYS A 218 4.21 -18.29 -33.96
CA LYS A 218 4.40 -18.42 -35.42
C LYS A 218 4.03 -19.80 -35.95
N LYS A 219 4.22 -20.84 -35.13
CA LYS A 219 3.96 -22.25 -35.50
C LYS A 219 2.49 -22.63 -35.35
N THR A 220 1.81 -22.10 -34.34
CA THR A 220 0.39 -22.41 -34.11
C THR A 220 -0.47 -21.85 -35.25
N LYS A 221 -1.55 -22.58 -35.57
CA LYS A 221 -2.51 -22.17 -36.61
C LYS A 221 -3.80 -21.66 -35.98
N SER A 222 -4.28 -22.37 -34.96
CA SER A 222 -5.45 -22.03 -34.14
C SER A 222 -5.36 -20.60 -33.61
N GLN A 223 -6.45 -19.85 -33.73
CA GLN A 223 -6.52 -18.46 -33.31
C GLN A 223 -6.57 -18.33 -31.79
N ASP A 224 -7.36 -19.18 -31.13
CA ASP A 224 -7.49 -19.17 -29.67
C ASP A 224 -6.15 -19.44 -28.98
N ASP A 225 -5.40 -20.43 -29.48
CA ASP A 225 -4.07 -20.76 -28.96
C ASP A 225 -3.07 -19.63 -29.17
N LYS A 226 -3.15 -18.93 -30.32
CA LYS A 226 -2.32 -17.73 -30.57
C LYS A 226 -2.63 -16.64 -29.57
N ASP A 227 -3.90 -16.42 -29.26
CA ASP A 227 -4.31 -15.36 -28.35
C ASP A 227 -3.90 -15.69 -26.90
N VAL A 228 -3.96 -16.95 -26.48
CA VAL A 228 -3.38 -17.41 -25.20
C VAL A 228 -1.87 -17.15 -25.15
N LEU A 229 -1.13 -17.51 -26.22
CA LEU A 229 0.32 -17.29 -26.29
C LEU A 229 0.67 -15.79 -26.28
N ARG A 230 -0.10 -14.97 -27.01
CA ARG A 230 0.06 -13.51 -27.02
C ARG A 230 -0.17 -12.90 -25.65
N ARG A 231 -1.21 -13.32 -24.93
CA ARG A 231 -1.47 -12.85 -23.55
C ARG A 231 -0.30 -13.17 -22.62
N LYS A 232 0.21 -14.40 -22.66
CA LYS A 232 1.39 -14.81 -21.88
C LYS A 232 2.63 -13.99 -22.22
N LEU A 233 2.91 -13.80 -23.51
CA LEU A 233 4.02 -12.98 -23.99
C LEU A 233 3.90 -11.53 -23.49
N ASN A 234 2.72 -10.92 -23.64
CA ASN A 234 2.48 -9.54 -23.21
C ASN A 234 2.63 -9.40 -21.69
N ALA A 235 2.14 -10.37 -20.90
CA ALA A 235 2.31 -10.38 -19.45
C ALA A 235 3.79 -10.43 -19.05
N MET A 236 4.59 -11.28 -19.70
CA MET A 236 6.03 -11.39 -19.46
C MET A 236 6.78 -10.12 -19.88
N GLU A 237 6.46 -9.56 -21.04
CA GLU A 237 7.06 -8.30 -21.50
C GLU A 237 6.70 -7.13 -20.57
N ASN A 238 5.46 -7.06 -20.07
CA ASN A 238 5.02 -6.03 -19.14
C ASN A 238 5.72 -6.17 -17.78
N ARG A 239 5.89 -7.39 -17.28
CA ARG A 239 6.64 -7.65 -16.03
C ARG A 239 8.10 -7.21 -16.15
N LEU A 240 8.75 -7.46 -17.28
CA LEU A 240 10.12 -6.99 -17.54
C LEU A 240 10.19 -5.46 -17.61
N LYS A 241 9.28 -4.81 -18.35
CA LYS A 241 9.22 -3.34 -18.43
C LYS A 241 9.00 -2.69 -17.07
N ALA A 242 8.16 -3.29 -16.21
CA ALA A 242 7.92 -2.81 -14.85
C ALA A 242 9.18 -2.93 -13.99
N LYS A 243 9.89 -4.07 -14.07
CA LYS A 243 11.18 -4.25 -13.37
C LYS A 243 12.23 -3.25 -13.84
N GLU A 244 12.37 -3.04 -15.15
CA GLU A 244 13.29 -2.04 -15.71
C GLU A 244 12.93 -0.60 -15.27
N ALA A 245 11.64 -0.31 -15.08
CA ALA A 245 11.21 0.98 -14.54
C ALA A 245 11.66 1.18 -13.09
N LYS A 246 11.47 0.16 -12.25
CA LYS A 246 11.93 0.17 -10.86
C LYS A 246 13.46 0.28 -10.78
N GLU A 247 14.18 -0.45 -11.63
CA GLU A 247 15.64 -0.41 -11.68
C GLU A 247 16.17 0.98 -12.06
N ARG A 248 15.56 1.65 -13.05
CA ARG A 248 15.91 3.04 -13.39
C ARG A 248 15.75 4.00 -12.21
N GLU A 249 14.65 3.90 -11.48
CA GLU A 249 14.43 4.71 -10.26
C GLU A 249 15.49 4.42 -9.18
N GLN A 250 15.78 3.13 -8.95
CA GLN A 250 16.83 2.73 -8.00
C GLN A 250 18.22 3.22 -8.43
N ASP A 251 18.54 3.18 -9.72
CA ASP A 251 19.82 3.64 -10.24
C ASP A 251 20.00 5.14 -10.07
N ILE A 252 18.95 5.93 -10.26
CA ILE A 252 18.96 7.36 -9.95
C ILE A 252 19.23 7.59 -8.47
N VAL A 253 18.54 6.86 -7.59
CA VAL A 253 18.78 6.95 -6.14
C VAL A 253 20.21 6.55 -5.78
N ARG A 254 20.76 5.49 -6.40
CA ARG A 254 22.15 5.05 -6.19
C ARG A 254 23.15 6.10 -6.65
N LYS A 255 22.96 6.67 -7.85
CA LYS A 255 23.79 7.74 -8.41
C LYS A 255 23.79 8.97 -7.50
N HIS A 256 22.60 9.41 -7.08
CA HIS A 256 22.44 10.56 -6.18
C HIS A 256 23.10 10.28 -4.82
N ARG A 257 22.84 9.12 -4.19
CA ARG A 257 23.46 8.75 -2.92
C ARG A 257 24.99 8.71 -3.00
N LYS A 258 25.56 8.36 -4.16
CA LYS A 258 27.00 8.41 -4.39
C LYS A 258 27.50 9.86 -4.43
N GLN A 259 26.85 10.73 -5.19
CA GLN A 259 27.19 12.16 -5.27
C GLN A 259 27.09 12.84 -3.90
N GLU A 260 26.03 12.57 -3.15
CA GLU A 260 25.85 13.13 -1.81
C GLU A 260 26.89 12.62 -0.81
N ARG A 261 27.32 11.35 -0.93
CA ARG A 261 28.42 10.83 -0.13
C ARG A 261 29.71 11.61 -0.37
N ASP A 262 29.99 11.96 -1.62
CA ASP A 262 31.17 12.73 -2.00
C ASP A 262 31.06 14.18 -1.48
N GLN A 263 29.89 14.81 -1.59
CA GLN A 263 29.63 16.15 -1.04
C GLN A 263 29.72 16.21 0.49
N VAL A 264 29.21 15.20 1.19
CA VAL A 264 29.33 15.09 2.65
C VAL A 264 30.78 14.89 3.06
N ARG A 265 31.57 14.15 2.27
CA ARG A 265 33.01 14.02 2.49
C ARG A 265 33.74 15.36 2.36
N GLU A 266 33.26 16.25 1.48
CA GLU A 266 33.71 17.64 1.37
C GLU A 266 33.20 18.54 2.52
N GLY A 267 32.30 18.05 3.37
CA GLY A 267 31.72 18.79 4.51
C GLY A 267 30.41 19.50 4.22
N LYS A 268 29.79 19.30 3.05
CA LYS A 268 28.46 19.83 2.74
C LYS A 268 27.36 19.03 3.45
N THR A 269 26.20 19.66 3.62
CA THR A 269 25.02 19.01 4.22
C THR A 269 24.43 17.98 3.25
N PRO A 270 24.14 16.74 3.69
CA PRO A 270 23.53 15.74 2.83
C PRO A 270 22.13 16.16 2.40
N TYR A 271 21.87 16.07 1.10
CA TYR A 271 20.55 16.24 0.52
C TYR A 271 19.98 14.89 0.08
N PHE A 272 18.65 14.76 0.08
CA PHE A 272 17.97 13.55 -0.41
C PHE A 272 16.87 13.95 -1.37
N LEU A 273 16.89 13.39 -2.59
CA LEU A 273 15.86 13.65 -3.59
C LEU A 273 14.48 13.24 -3.09
N LYS A 274 13.49 14.08 -3.39
CA LYS A 274 12.09 13.72 -3.16
C LYS A 274 11.67 12.61 -4.13
N ARG A 275 10.65 11.83 -3.76
CA ARG A 275 10.09 10.77 -4.62
C ARG A 275 9.61 11.30 -5.98
N SER A 276 9.07 12.53 -6.01
CA SER A 276 8.63 13.19 -7.25
C SER A 276 9.81 13.50 -8.19
N GLU A 277 10.93 13.98 -7.64
CA GLU A 277 12.13 14.33 -8.39
C GLU A 277 12.80 13.07 -8.97
N ILE A 278 12.85 11.98 -8.20
CA ILE A 278 13.33 10.67 -8.68
C ILE A 278 12.50 10.22 -9.89
N LYS A 279 11.17 10.30 -9.80
CA LYS A 279 10.27 9.94 -10.91
C LYS A 279 10.45 10.85 -12.12
N GLN A 280 10.63 12.16 -11.92
CA GLN A 280 10.90 13.11 -13.00
C GLN A 280 12.21 12.78 -13.72
N GLN A 281 13.29 12.55 -12.96
CA GLN A 281 14.57 12.14 -13.52
C GLN A 281 14.46 10.81 -14.28
N ALA A 282 13.74 9.83 -13.73
CA ALA A 282 13.51 8.53 -14.38
C ALA A 282 12.74 8.67 -15.69
N LEU A 283 11.77 9.59 -15.76
CA LEU A 283 11.04 9.92 -16.97
C LEU A 283 11.93 10.60 -18.01
N VAL A 284 12.81 11.50 -17.59
CA VAL A 284 13.78 12.17 -18.48
C VAL A 284 14.76 11.15 -19.06
N GLU A 285 15.37 10.29 -18.24
CA GLU A 285 16.25 9.21 -18.71
C GLU A 285 15.51 8.25 -19.66
N LYS A 286 14.27 7.88 -19.35
CA LYS A 286 13.41 7.07 -20.23
C LYS A 286 13.15 7.77 -21.56
N PHE A 287 12.85 9.07 -21.56
CA PHE A 287 12.60 9.81 -22.78
C PHE A 287 13.87 9.93 -23.63
N GLN A 288 15.01 10.19 -23.02
CA GLN A 288 16.30 10.29 -23.71
C GLN A 288 16.75 8.97 -24.36
N SER A 289 16.47 7.84 -23.69
CA SER A 289 16.79 6.49 -24.19
C SER A 289 15.85 5.98 -25.30
N MET A 290 14.66 6.56 -25.46
CA MET A 290 13.71 6.18 -26.52
C MET A 290 14.16 6.71 -27.90
N LYS A 291 13.80 5.98 -28.96
CA LYS A 291 14.07 6.39 -30.36
C LYS A 291 13.32 7.67 -30.70
N SER A 292 13.81 8.45 -31.66
CA SER A 292 13.16 9.72 -32.09
C SER A 292 11.71 9.52 -32.54
N LYS A 293 11.44 8.52 -33.38
CA LYS A 293 10.09 8.17 -33.84
C LYS A 293 9.16 7.78 -32.70
N ASP A 294 9.63 6.93 -31.79
CA ASP A 294 8.84 6.47 -30.65
C ASP A 294 8.50 7.63 -29.69
N ARG A 295 9.45 8.57 -29.50
CA ARG A 295 9.23 9.81 -28.75
C ARG A 295 8.15 10.68 -29.39
N GLU A 296 8.24 10.90 -30.70
CA GLU A 296 7.27 11.68 -31.45
C GLU A 296 5.87 11.06 -31.37
N HIS A 297 5.74 9.76 -31.60
CA HIS A 297 4.47 9.05 -31.46
C HIS A 297 3.90 9.12 -30.04
N LEU A 298 4.74 9.02 -29.01
CA LEU A 298 4.30 9.18 -27.62
C LEU A 298 3.77 10.59 -27.37
N MET A 299 4.46 11.62 -27.87
CA MET A 299 4.04 13.01 -27.73
C MET A 299 2.78 13.31 -28.54
N GLU A 300 2.64 12.75 -29.74
CA GLU A 300 1.44 12.86 -30.56
C GLU A 300 0.25 12.19 -29.86
N ARG A 301 0.42 10.97 -29.33
CA ARG A 301 -0.63 10.29 -28.55
C ARG A 301 -1.01 11.09 -27.31
N ARG A 302 -0.03 11.72 -26.65
CA ARG A 302 -0.28 12.59 -25.50
C ARG A 302 -1.04 13.85 -25.90
N ARG A 303 -0.63 14.55 -26.97
CA ARG A 303 -1.32 15.71 -27.52
C ARG A 303 -2.76 15.40 -27.92
N LYS A 304 -3.01 14.24 -28.56
CA LYS A 304 -4.37 13.78 -28.90
C LYS A 304 -5.22 13.52 -27.64
N LYS A 305 -4.65 12.89 -26.61
CA LYS A 305 -5.34 12.68 -25.34
C LYS A 305 -5.63 13.99 -24.62
N GLU A 306 -4.67 14.91 -24.58
CA GLU A 306 -4.81 16.23 -23.97
C GLU A 306 -5.85 17.07 -24.70
N SER A 307 -5.85 17.09 -26.04
CA SER A 307 -6.86 17.80 -26.83
C SER A 307 -8.26 17.17 -26.68
N GLN A 308 -8.37 15.85 -26.57
CA GLN A 308 -9.64 15.19 -26.26
C GLN A 308 -10.12 15.50 -24.83
N LYS A 309 -9.21 15.54 -23.86
CA LYS A 309 -9.53 15.94 -22.47
C LYS A 309 -9.94 17.41 -22.40
N GLU A 310 -9.27 18.29 -23.14
CA GLU A 310 -9.62 19.70 -23.25
C GLU A 310 -11.02 19.84 -23.87
N LYS A 311 -11.28 19.19 -25.01
CA LYS A 311 -12.62 19.11 -25.59
C LYS A 311 -13.64 18.56 -24.59
N ARG A 312 -13.26 17.60 -23.73
CA ARG A 312 -14.11 17.07 -22.66
C ARG A 312 -14.37 18.05 -21.52
N ARG A 313 -13.40 18.88 -21.19
CA ARG A 313 -13.49 19.91 -20.15
C ARG A 313 -14.25 21.15 -20.63
N MET A 314 -14.40 21.35 -21.94
CA MET A 314 -15.18 22.45 -22.51
C MET A 314 -16.69 22.26 -22.23
N PRO A 315 -17.40 23.33 -21.81
CA PRO A 315 -18.85 23.31 -21.67
C PRO A 315 -19.56 22.88 -22.96
N GLU A 316 -20.64 22.10 -22.83
CA GLU A 316 -21.34 21.46 -23.96
C GLU A 316 -21.79 22.45 -25.04
N MET A 317 -22.24 23.65 -24.65
CA MET A 317 -22.62 24.74 -25.56
C MET A 317 -21.50 25.16 -26.53
N ARG A 318 -20.23 25.00 -26.13
CA ARG A 318 -19.05 25.29 -26.97
C ARG A 318 -18.52 24.05 -27.68
N ARG A 319 -19.01 22.86 -27.36
CA ARG A 319 -18.48 21.59 -27.86
C ARG A 319 -18.99 21.26 -29.26
N GLY A 320 -20.00 21.98 -29.76
CA GLY A 320 -20.51 21.87 -31.13
C GLY A 320 -21.09 20.50 -31.46
N VAL A 321 -21.49 19.75 -30.44
CA VAL A 321 -22.12 18.43 -30.58
C VAL A 321 -23.63 18.68 -30.64
N SER A 322 -24.22 18.56 -31.82
CA SER A 322 -25.67 18.38 -32.00
C SER A 322 -25.98 16.90 -32.17
#